data_AF-J9R7D0-F1
#
_entry.id   AF-J9R7D0-F1
#
_cell.length_a   1.000
_cell.length_b   1.000
_cell.length_c   1.000
_cell.angle_alpha   90.00
_cell.angle_beta   90.00
_cell.angle_gamma   90.00
#
_symmetry.space_group_name_H-M   'P 1'
#
loop_
_entity.id
_entity.type
_entity.pdbx_description
1 polymer ?
#
loop_
_entity_poly.entity_id
_entity_poly.type
_entity_poly.pdbx_seq_one_letter_code
_entity_poly.pdbx_strand_id
1 'polypeptide(L)'
;MKAGRVVQVKTGEIPMSKIMPWIDELPEAAKTDFPARRDEIGALLDEAAELVRKAEELRAKAYFTGCTLEGDARAQWSDKDVLRAKARVRW
;
A
#
# COMPACT_ATOMS: atom_id res chain seq x y z
N MET A 1 33.56 9.38 10.57
CA MET A 1 32.27 9.32 9.83
C MET A 1 31.62 7.98 10.16
N LYS A 2 30.56 7.94 10.97
CA LYS A 2 29.84 6.68 11.25
C LYS A 2 28.62 6.60 10.35
N ALA A 3 28.54 5.54 9.56
CA ALA A 3 27.43 5.23 8.68
C ALA A 3 26.14 5.15 9.50
N GLY A 4 25.15 5.97 9.11
CA GLY A 4 23.82 5.95 9.69
C GLY A 4 23.17 4.59 9.44
N ARG A 5 22.84 3.88 10.52
CA ARG A 5 21.99 2.70 10.49
C ARG A 5 20.61 3.15 10.02
N VAL A 6 20.26 2.86 8.77
CA VAL A 6 18.88 3.02 8.28
C VAL A 6 18.05 1.95 8.97
N VAL A 7 17.34 2.35 10.03
CA VAL A 7 16.36 1.49 10.68
C VAL A 7 15.17 1.40 9.72
N GLN A 8 14.85 0.20 9.24
CA GLN A 8 13.57 -0.03 8.59
C GLN A 8 12.48 0.13 9.64
N VAL A 9 11.89 1.31 9.67
CA VAL A 9 10.70 1.58 10.48
C VAL A 9 9.55 0.89 9.76
N LYS A 10 8.84 -0.01 10.43
CA LYS A 10 7.59 -0.59 9.93
C LYS A 10 6.58 0.54 9.79
N THR A 11 6.42 1.06 8.57
CA THR A 11 5.61 2.24 8.22
C THR A 11 4.10 2.09 8.51
N GLY A 12 3.65 0.96 9.07
CA GLY A 12 2.24 0.69 9.32
C GLY A 12 1.66 1.23 10.65
N GLU A 13 2.47 1.81 11.54
CA GLU A 13 2.03 2.09 12.92
C GLU A 13 2.51 3.44 13.50
N ILE A 14 2.88 4.42 12.68
CA ILE A 14 3.01 5.79 13.19
C ILE A 14 1.66 6.49 12.97
N PRO A 15 0.79 6.58 13.99
CA PRO A 15 -0.41 7.39 13.85
C PRO A 15 -0.01 8.84 13.53
N MET A 16 -0.63 9.40 12.49
CA MET A 16 -0.34 10.73 11.89
C MET A 16 -0.18 11.85 12.92
N SER A 17 -0.86 11.75 14.07
CA SER A 17 -0.78 12.69 15.20
C SER A 17 0.57 12.70 15.95
N LYS A 18 1.58 11.95 15.50
CA LYS A 18 2.82 11.72 16.26
C LYS A 18 4.12 12.01 15.52
N ILE A 19 4.13 12.54 14.30
CA ILE A 19 5.40 12.93 13.67
C ILE A 19 5.94 14.13 14.43
N MET A 20 6.84 13.91 15.39
CA MET A 20 7.54 14.95 16.14
C MET A 20 6.63 16.15 16.54
N PRO A 21 5.51 15.92 17.27
CA PRO A 21 4.61 17.00 17.65
C PRO A 21 5.29 18.05 18.53
N TRP A 22 6.36 17.65 19.23
CA TRP A 22 7.20 18.52 20.04
C TRP A 22 7.94 19.61 19.25
N ILE A 23 7.99 19.55 17.90
CA ILE A 23 8.57 20.63 17.09
C ILE A 23 7.83 21.95 17.33
N ASP A 24 6.51 21.91 17.49
CA ASP A 24 5.69 23.11 17.70
C ASP A 24 5.90 23.73 19.08
N GLU A 25 6.42 22.95 20.04
CA GLU A 25 6.68 23.38 21.41
C GLU A 25 8.07 24.03 21.57
N LEU A 26 8.92 24.00 20.53
CA LEU A 26 10.25 24.60 20.61
C LEU A 26 10.20 26.13 20.55
N PRO A 27 11.03 26.84 21.33
CA PRO A 27 11.11 28.29 21.25
C PRO A 27 11.42 28.75 19.83
N GLU A 28 10.61 29.69 19.34
CA GLU A 28 10.75 30.27 18.00
C GLU A 28 10.61 29.28 16.84
N ALA A 29 10.08 28.06 17.05
CA ALA A 29 9.87 27.07 15.99
C ALA A 29 9.11 27.64 14.78
N ALA A 30 8.11 28.48 15.03
CA ALA A 30 7.32 29.16 14.00
C ALA A 30 8.14 30.12 13.11
N LYS A 31 9.36 30.49 13.52
CA LYS A 31 10.30 31.29 12.70
C LYS A 31 11.20 30.41 11.81
N THR A 32 11.08 29.09 11.93
CA THR A 32 11.90 28.11 11.20
C THR A 32 11.06 27.33 10.19
N ASP A 33 11.72 26.55 9.33
CA ASP A 33 11.07 25.65 8.36
C ASP A 33 10.74 24.26 8.94
N PHE A 34 11.11 23.98 10.19
CA PHE A 34 10.90 22.67 10.80
C PHE A 34 9.43 22.23 10.86
N PRO A 35 8.45 23.09 11.23
CA PRO A 35 7.04 22.71 11.17
C PRO A 35 6.59 22.36 9.76
N ALA A 36 6.94 23.17 8.76
CA ALA A 36 6.58 22.92 7.37
C ALA A 36 7.14 21.59 6.84
N ARG A 37 8.41 21.30 7.13
CA ARG A 37 9.06 20.04 6.72
C ARG A 37 8.44 18.82 7.41
N ARG A 38 7.99 18.95 8.66
CA ARG A 38 7.23 17.90 9.34
C ARG A 38 5.90 17.65 8.64
N ASP A 39 5.20 18.72 8.28
CA ASP A 39 3.90 18.63 7.61
C ASP A 39 4.03 18.01 6.21
N GLU A 40 5.11 18.32 5.48
CA GLU A 40 5.47 17.66 4.20
C GLU A 40 5.68 16.14 4.38
N ILE A 41 6.35 15.72 5.46
CA ILE A 41 6.51 14.29 5.76
C ILE A 41 5.14 13.65 6.03
N GLY A 42 4.26 14.34 6.75
CA GLY A 42 2.88 13.90 6.96
C GLY A 42 2.12 13.68 5.65
N ALA A 43 2.17 14.68 4.75
CA ALA A 43 1.51 14.61 3.45
C ALA A 43 2.01 13.44 2.59
N LEU A 44 3.32 13.16 2.59
CA LEU A 44 3.88 12.02 1.85
C LEU A 44 3.40 10.67 2.39
N LEU A 45 3.25 10.55 3.71
CA LEU A 45 2.73 9.32 4.32
C LEU A 45 1.23 9.15 4.04
N ASP A 46 0.46 10.23 4.05
CA ASP A 46 -0.96 10.21 3.71
C ASP A 46 -1.17 9.78 2.23
N GLU A 47 -0.37 10.34 1.32
CA GLU A 47 -0.38 9.91 -0.08
C GLU A 47 -0.02 8.42 -0.21
N ALA A 48 1.00 7.96 0.52
CA ALA A 48 1.38 6.55 0.52
C ALA A 48 0.25 5.63 1.04
N ALA A 49 -0.47 6.04 2.08
CA ALA A 49 -1.60 5.29 2.63
C ALA A 49 -2.74 5.17 1.60
N GLU A 50 -3.07 6.25 0.91
CA GLU A 50 -4.07 6.24 -0.16
C GLU A 50 -3.66 5.36 -1.34
N LEU A 51 -2.37 5.39 -1.72
CA LEU A 51 -1.84 4.52 -2.76
C LEU A 51 -1.92 3.03 -2.37
N VAL A 52 -1.63 2.70 -1.11
CA VAL A 52 -1.78 1.34 -0.58
C VAL A 52 -3.25 0.90 -0.63
N ARG A 53 -4.17 1.73 -0.12
CA ARG A 53 -5.62 1.45 -0.17
C ARG A 53 -6.10 1.19 -1.59
N LYS A 54 -5.72 2.06 -2.53
CA LYS A 54 -6.06 1.89 -3.95
C LYS A 54 -5.47 0.61 -4.54
N ALA A 55 -4.24 0.25 -4.17
CA ALA A 55 -3.61 -0.98 -4.62
C ALA A 55 -4.36 -2.22 -4.09
N GLU A 56 -4.83 -2.19 -2.83
CA GLU A 56 -5.64 -3.27 -2.26
C GLU A 56 -7.01 -3.40 -2.94
N GLU A 57 -7.68 -2.29 -3.22
CA GLU A 57 -8.93 -2.28 -3.99
C GLU A 57 -8.76 -2.89 -5.39
N LEU A 58 -7.68 -2.53 -6.09
CA LEU A 58 -7.37 -3.09 -7.40
C LEU A 58 -7.08 -4.59 -7.32
N ARG A 59 -6.34 -5.05 -6.30
CA ARG A 59 -6.09 -6.48 -6.06
C ARG A 59 -7.39 -7.24 -5.80
N ALA A 60 -8.27 -6.71 -4.96
CA ALA A 60 -9.57 -7.31 -4.68
C ALA A 60 -10.42 -7.40 -5.96
N LYS A 61 -10.50 -6.31 -6.73
CA LYS A 61 -11.22 -6.29 -8.01
C LYS A 61 -10.67 -7.31 -8.99
N ALA A 62 -9.35 -7.39 -9.14
CA ALA A 62 -8.70 -8.35 -10.04
C ALA A 62 -9.01 -9.80 -9.62
N TYR A 63 -8.93 -10.11 -8.32
CA TYR A 63 -9.27 -11.42 -7.78
C TYR A 63 -10.71 -11.83 -8.13
N PHE A 64 -11.70 -10.99 -7.80
CA PHE A 64 -13.10 -11.30 -8.08
C PHE A 64 -13.39 -11.41 -9.58
N THR A 65 -12.78 -10.54 -10.39
CA THR A 65 -12.91 -10.59 -11.86
C THR A 65 -12.34 -11.90 -12.41
N GLY A 66 -11.18 -12.35 -11.89
CA GLY A 66 -10.59 -13.63 -12.27
C GLY A 66 -11.47 -14.83 -11.90
N CYS A 67 -12.06 -14.83 -10.70
CA CYS A 67 -13.02 -15.87 -10.29
C CYS A 67 -14.25 -15.90 -11.20
N THR A 68 -14.78 -14.72 -11.53
CA THR A 68 -15.93 -14.58 -12.43
C THR A 68 -15.59 -15.15 -13.81
N LEU A 69 -14.42 -14.79 -14.36
CA LEU A 69 -13.95 -15.29 -15.64
C LEU A 69 -13.82 -16.82 -15.68
N GLU A 70 -13.31 -17.44 -14.61
CA GLU A 70 -13.24 -18.91 -14.54
C GLU A 70 -14.65 -19.53 -14.48
N GLY A 71 -15.58 -18.91 -13.75
CA GLY A 71 -16.98 -19.33 -13.72
C GLY A 71 -17.64 -19.26 -15.10
N ASP A 72 -17.49 -18.14 -15.80
CA ASP A 72 -18.01 -17.95 -17.16
C ASP A 72 -17.43 -18.97 -18.14
N ALA A 73 -16.14 -19.29 -18.02
CA ALA A 73 -15.51 -20.33 -18.83
C ALA A 73 -16.14 -21.72 -18.56
N ARG A 74 -16.36 -22.07 -17.29
CA ARG A 74 -17.02 -23.34 -16.92
C ARG A 74 -18.49 -23.40 -17.34
N ALA A 75 -19.15 -22.26 -17.54
CA ALA A 75 -20.50 -22.21 -18.11
C ALA A 75 -20.51 -22.50 -19.62
N GLN A 76 -19.42 -22.20 -20.34
CA GLN A 76 -19.31 -22.40 -21.79
C GLN A 76 -18.68 -23.75 -22.18
N TRP A 77 -17.76 -24.27 -21.39
CA TRP A 77 -17.04 -25.51 -21.67
C TRP A 77 -17.25 -26.57 -20.59
N SER A 78 -17.16 -27.84 -20.97
CA SER A 78 -17.25 -28.94 -20.01
C SER A 78 -16.08 -28.90 -19.02
N ASP A 79 -16.33 -29.33 -17.77
CA ASP A 79 -15.26 -29.43 -16.76
C ASP A 79 -14.07 -30.28 -17.22
N LYS A 80 -14.33 -31.31 -18.03
CA LYS A 80 -13.28 -32.18 -18.58
C LYS A 80 -12.36 -31.42 -19.52
N ASP A 81 -12.90 -30.53 -20.35
CA ASP A 81 -12.11 -29.71 -21.27
C ASP A 81 -11.32 -28.64 -20.53
N VAL A 82 -11.94 -28.00 -19.53
CA VAL A 82 -11.27 -27.02 -18.65
C VAL A 82 -10.11 -27.67 -17.89
N LEU A 83 -10.31 -28.85 -17.29
CA LEU A 83 -9.26 -29.58 -16.57
C LEU A 83 -8.13 -30.03 -17.50
N ARG A 84 -8.47 -30.49 -18.71
CA ARG A 84 -7.46 -30.84 -19.73
C ARG A 84 -6.64 -29.62 -20.14
N ALA A 85 -7.28 -28.46 -20.31
CA ALA A 85 -6.60 -27.21 -20.64
C ALA A 85 -5.66 -26.78 -19.50
N LYS A 86 -6.12 -26.79 -18.25
CA LYS A 86 -5.30 -26.50 -17.05
C LYS A 86 -4.09 -27.42 -16.96
N ALA A 87 -4.28 -28.73 -17.15
CA ALA A 87 -3.20 -29.71 -17.13
C ALA A 87 -2.13 -29.45 -18.21
N ARG A 88 -2.52 -29.00 -19.41
CA ARG A 88 -1.57 -28.70 -20.50
C ARG A 88 -0.64 -27.53 -20.18
N VAL A 89 -1.11 -26.56 -19.38
CA VAL A 89 -0.32 -25.39 -18.99
C VAL A 89 0.31 -25.51 -17.60
N ARG A 90 0.19 -26.68 -16.95
CA ARG A 90 0.69 -26.95 -15.58
C ARG A 90 0.13 -25.96 -14.55
N TRP A 91 -1.16 -25.60 -14.71
CA TRP A 91 -1.92 -24.84 -13.72
C TRP A 91 -2.22 -25.68 -12.49
#